data_AF-E4M910-F1
#
_entry.id   AF-E4M910-F1
#
_cell.length_a   1.000
_cell.length_b   1.000
_cell.length_c   1.000
_cell.angle_alpha   90.00
_cell.angle_beta   90.00
_cell.angle_gamma   90.00
#
_symmetry.space_group_name_H-M   'P 1'
#
loop_
_entity.id
_entity.type
_entity.pdbx_description
1 polymer ?
#
loop_
_entity_poly.entity_id
_entity_poly.type
_entity_poly.pdbx_seq_one_letter_code
_entity_poly.pdbx_strand_id
1 'polypeptide(L)'
;MTATIQHFTRALLTPDLSLATLSDARAVTDRNGMPRMVRTTRFAEAEIEWRGERWLAAMPLTPAALPRIERTASVLRRMNTEHLTQFRILPEEMRWTDALGNERRTGLVLQQLPGREFAEALLTEDKTVLLAALDTLREALRELEFTHNNLRESNLRWHRGRIIPIRYYDARIGAAENGGADAEAFEALKRRIAEAPMPRQSVNDVEAVYNPVRKLTGHRWTSHVFEGLVCVEDEGGFGFVDTDNNPVIPSQFLWAGDFHEGRAEVQTRTGMGLIDREGGYVIPPEYEIVDYDPAVSIVHVRHGGRWALFDYLGRRLTEFGREDMQEPVRQEPCRSEICR
;
A
#
# COMPACT_ATOMS: atom_id res chain seq x y z
N MET A 1 -3.67 25.07 6.92
CA MET A 1 -4.44 23.99 6.28
C MET A 1 -3.43 23.02 5.68
N THR A 2 -3.55 21.73 5.96
CA THR A 2 -2.69 20.70 5.36
C THR A 2 -3.12 20.43 3.93
N ALA A 3 -2.16 20.09 3.07
CA ALA A 3 -2.48 19.67 1.72
C ALA A 3 -3.27 18.35 1.74
N THR A 4 -4.10 18.12 0.71
CA THR A 4 -4.97 16.95 0.60
C THR A 4 -4.57 16.16 -0.63
N ILE A 5 -5.03 14.90 -0.73
CA ILE A 5 -4.77 14.06 -1.89
C ILE A 5 -5.32 14.71 -3.17
N GLN A 6 -6.47 15.40 -3.09
CA GLN A 6 -7.04 16.12 -4.23
C GLN A 6 -6.16 17.29 -4.68
N HIS A 7 -5.58 18.04 -3.73
CA HIS A 7 -4.60 19.09 -4.06
C HIS A 7 -3.39 18.50 -4.78
N PHE A 8 -2.88 17.36 -4.31
CA PHE A 8 -1.74 16.70 -4.93
C PHE A 8 -2.06 16.15 -6.33
N THR A 9 -3.21 15.49 -6.47
CA THR A 9 -3.69 14.95 -7.75
C THR A 9 -3.80 16.06 -8.79
N ARG A 10 -4.38 17.21 -8.41
CA ARG A 10 -4.44 18.39 -9.28
C ARG A 10 -3.04 18.90 -9.63
N ALA A 11 -2.14 18.97 -8.65
CA ALA A 11 -0.77 19.43 -8.89
C ALA A 11 -0.01 18.53 -9.88
N LEU A 12 -0.25 17.22 -9.85
CA LEU A 12 0.33 16.25 -10.78
C LEU A 12 -0.31 16.29 -12.17
N LEU A 13 -1.59 16.67 -12.28
CA LEU A 13 -2.28 16.88 -13.55
C LEU A 13 -1.92 18.22 -14.22
N THR A 14 -1.54 19.23 -13.43
CA THR A 14 -1.10 20.55 -13.91
C THR A 14 0.24 20.97 -13.28
N PRO A 15 1.34 20.25 -13.57
CA PRO A 15 2.63 20.43 -12.91
C PRO A 15 3.25 21.81 -13.18
N ASP A 16 3.09 22.36 -14.38
CA ASP A 16 3.57 23.70 -14.75
C ASP A 16 2.96 24.82 -13.90
N LEU A 17 1.70 24.64 -13.51
CA LEU A 17 0.99 25.59 -12.66
C LEU A 17 1.26 25.37 -11.17
N SER A 18 1.42 24.13 -10.74
CA SER A 18 1.39 23.77 -9.31
C SER A 18 2.73 23.37 -8.72
N LEU A 19 3.73 23.02 -9.53
CA LEU A 19 5.04 22.54 -9.10
C LEU A 19 6.15 23.49 -9.56
N ALA A 20 7.15 23.69 -8.71
CA ALA A 20 8.27 24.58 -9.02
C ALA A 20 9.35 23.85 -9.82
N THR A 21 10.06 22.93 -9.18
CA THR A 21 11.15 22.15 -9.79
C THR A 21 10.63 21.10 -10.75
N LEU A 22 9.48 20.51 -10.43
CA LEU A 22 8.85 19.41 -11.15
C LEU A 22 7.80 19.90 -12.16
N SER A 23 7.93 21.14 -12.64
CA SER A 23 6.97 21.77 -13.56
C SER A 23 6.81 21.06 -14.90
N ASP A 24 7.82 20.29 -15.33
CA ASP A 24 7.83 19.47 -16.54
C ASP A 24 7.69 17.96 -16.27
N ALA A 25 7.44 17.56 -15.02
CA ALA A 25 7.24 16.17 -14.65
C ALA A 25 5.91 15.62 -15.19
N ARG A 26 5.86 14.32 -15.46
CA ARG A 26 4.63 13.63 -15.90
C ARG A 26 4.26 12.56 -14.89
N ALA A 27 3.02 12.58 -14.41
CA ALA A 27 2.55 11.53 -13.52
C ALA A 27 2.38 10.20 -14.28
N VAL A 28 2.72 9.09 -13.62
CA VAL A 28 2.36 7.75 -14.09
C VAL A 28 0.88 7.53 -13.81
N THR A 29 0.08 7.37 -14.86
CA THR A 29 -1.38 7.30 -14.74
C THR A 29 -1.92 5.87 -14.86
N ASP A 30 -3.16 5.69 -14.42
CA ASP A 30 -3.96 4.52 -14.76
C ASP A 30 -4.51 4.61 -16.20
N ARG A 31 -5.39 3.66 -16.57
CA ARG A 31 -6.03 3.61 -17.89
C ARG A 31 -6.97 4.80 -18.17
N ASN A 32 -7.39 5.51 -17.12
CA ASN A 32 -8.29 6.66 -17.19
C ASN A 32 -7.52 7.99 -17.22
N GLY A 33 -6.19 7.95 -17.25
CA GLY A 33 -5.34 9.15 -17.23
C GLY A 33 -5.22 9.81 -15.84
N MET A 34 -5.64 9.11 -14.78
CA MET A 34 -5.51 9.62 -13.41
C MET A 34 -4.18 9.17 -12.79
N PRO A 35 -3.44 10.05 -12.09
CA PRO A 35 -2.24 9.69 -11.36
C PRO A 35 -2.51 8.52 -10.41
N ARG A 36 -1.65 7.50 -10.43
CA ARG A 36 -1.74 6.40 -9.47
C ARG A 36 -1.25 6.87 -8.11
N MET A 37 -2.18 6.97 -7.17
CA MET A 37 -1.89 7.49 -5.83
C MET A 37 -1.84 6.34 -4.83
N VAL A 38 -0.86 6.38 -3.93
CA VAL A 38 -0.80 5.49 -2.76
C VAL A 38 -0.80 6.37 -1.51
N ARG A 39 -1.70 6.06 -0.56
CA ARG A 39 -1.75 6.76 0.72
C ARG A 39 -1.02 5.95 1.79
N THR A 40 -0.12 6.60 2.51
CA THR A 40 0.45 6.10 3.76
C THR A 40 -0.04 6.93 4.94
N THR A 41 0.36 6.56 6.15
CA THR A 41 0.03 7.31 7.37
C THR A 41 0.49 8.76 7.33
N ARG A 42 1.60 9.07 6.63
CA ARG A 42 2.22 10.41 6.63
C ARG A 42 2.29 11.07 5.27
N PHE A 43 2.20 10.32 4.18
CA PHE A 43 2.39 10.83 2.83
C PHE A 43 1.34 10.30 1.86
N ALA A 44 1.02 11.11 0.85
CA ALA A 44 0.41 10.64 -0.39
C ALA A 44 1.51 10.56 -1.44
N GLU A 45 1.61 9.42 -2.11
CA GLU A 45 2.69 9.09 -3.02
C GLU A 45 2.15 8.93 -4.44
N ALA A 46 2.94 9.36 -5.40
CA ALA A 46 2.69 9.14 -6.81
C ALA A 46 4.01 8.87 -7.52
N GLU A 47 3.97 8.00 -8.52
CA GLU A 47 5.10 7.85 -9.42
C GLU A 47 5.04 8.90 -10.52
N ILE A 48 6.20 9.47 -10.84
CA ILE A 48 6.36 10.47 -11.89
C ILE A 48 7.56 10.13 -12.77
N GLU A 49 7.48 10.51 -14.03
CA GLU A 49 8.61 10.59 -14.94
C GLU A 49 9.13 12.02 -14.96
N TRP A 50 10.42 12.19 -14.68
CA TRP A 50 11.04 13.50 -14.68
C TRP A 50 12.49 13.38 -15.12
N ARG A 51 12.86 14.17 -16.15
CA ARG A 51 14.18 14.14 -16.81
C ARG A 51 14.62 12.76 -17.31
N GLY A 52 13.67 11.98 -17.84
CA GLY A 52 13.92 10.66 -18.41
C GLY A 52 14.06 9.54 -17.38
N GLU A 53 13.85 9.83 -16.09
CA GLU A 53 13.98 8.88 -14.99
C GLU A 53 12.63 8.74 -14.25
N ARG A 54 12.42 7.59 -13.58
CA ARG A 54 11.25 7.38 -12.72
C ARG A 54 11.55 7.80 -11.28
N TRP A 55 10.58 8.48 -10.68
CA TRP A 55 10.68 9.00 -9.31
C TRP A 55 9.39 8.74 -8.55
N LEU A 56 9.52 8.61 -7.24
CA LEU A 56 8.42 8.66 -6.28
C LEU A 56 8.36 10.09 -5.73
N ALA A 57 7.25 10.79 -6.01
CA ALA A 57 6.93 12.06 -5.39
C ALA A 57 5.97 11.82 -4.22
N ALA A 58 6.31 12.32 -3.04
CA ALA A 58 5.49 12.15 -1.84
C ALA A 58 5.13 13.49 -1.22
N MET A 59 3.84 13.77 -1.13
CA MET A 59 3.28 14.95 -0.48
C MET A 59 2.95 14.64 0.99
N PRO A 60 3.38 15.47 1.95
CA PRO A 60 3.03 15.28 3.34
C PRO A 60 1.52 15.45 3.59
N LEU A 61 0.91 14.49 4.29
CA LEU A 61 -0.47 14.54 4.75
C LEU A 61 -0.60 15.13 6.17
N THR A 62 0.52 15.27 6.88
CA THR A 62 0.56 15.83 8.23
C THR A 62 1.68 16.86 8.35
N PRO A 63 1.56 17.90 9.22
CA PRO A 63 2.60 18.92 9.39
C PRO A 63 3.92 18.35 9.93
N ALA A 64 3.88 17.24 10.66
CA ALA A 64 5.05 16.59 11.25
C ALA A 64 5.79 15.64 10.29
N ALA A 65 5.25 15.38 9.09
CA ALA A 65 5.79 14.41 8.15
C ALA A 65 7.19 14.80 7.64
N LEU A 66 7.37 16.04 7.14
CA LEU A 66 8.67 16.52 6.64
C LEU A 66 9.70 16.70 7.77
N PRO A 67 9.39 17.38 8.90
CA PRO A 67 10.36 17.56 9.98
C PRO A 67 10.98 16.26 10.51
N ARG A 68 10.21 15.15 10.49
CA ARG A 68 10.68 13.85 10.96
C ARG A 68 11.77 13.25 10.07
N ILE A 69 11.76 13.56 8.77
CA ILE A 69 12.67 12.97 7.78
C ILE A 69 13.74 13.96 7.31
N GLU A 70 13.71 15.22 7.75
CA GLU A 70 14.67 16.26 7.36
C GLU A 70 16.12 15.87 7.68
N ARG A 71 16.38 15.34 8.89
CA ARG A 71 17.71 14.85 9.26
C ARG A 71 18.16 13.72 8.33
N THR A 72 17.32 12.72 8.13
CA THR A 72 17.61 11.57 7.25
C THR A 72 17.88 12.04 5.82
N ALA A 73 17.05 12.93 5.26
CA ALA A 73 17.24 13.49 3.93
C ALA A 73 18.54 14.30 3.80
N SER A 74 18.89 15.09 4.82
CA SER A 74 20.12 15.88 4.83
C SER A 74 21.37 15.00 4.84
N VAL A 75 21.35 13.89 5.59
CA VAL A 75 22.47 12.94 5.63
C VAL A 75 22.56 12.17 4.31
N LEU A 76 21.45 11.60 3.82
CA LEU A 76 21.40 10.85 2.57
C LEU A 76 21.86 11.66 1.35
N ARG A 77 21.56 12.96 1.31
CA ARG A 77 22.03 13.85 0.24
C ARG A 77 23.57 13.91 0.14
N ARG A 78 24.28 13.65 1.24
CA ARG A 78 25.75 13.70 1.32
C ARG A 78 26.38 12.31 1.22
N MET A 79 25.60 11.24 1.32
CA MET A 79 26.10 9.87 1.20
C MET A 79 26.35 9.54 -0.27
N ASN A 80 27.53 8.98 -0.54
CA ASN A 80 27.87 8.44 -1.85
C ASN A 80 27.90 6.91 -1.74
N THR A 81 26.80 6.28 -2.11
CA THR A 81 26.64 4.82 -2.08
C THR A 81 25.76 4.38 -3.23
N GLU A 82 26.03 3.18 -3.73
CA GLU A 82 25.22 2.53 -4.78
C GLU A 82 24.10 1.65 -4.22
N HIS A 83 24.01 1.54 -2.88
CA HIS A 83 23.03 0.72 -2.17
C HIS A 83 21.78 1.50 -1.74
N LEU A 84 21.84 2.84 -1.76
CA LEU A 84 20.71 3.72 -1.49
C LEU A 84 20.47 4.61 -2.70
N THR A 85 19.21 4.96 -2.92
CA THR A 85 18.80 5.80 -4.04
C THR A 85 18.75 7.28 -3.64
N GLN A 86 18.78 8.17 -4.64
CA GLN A 86 18.65 9.60 -4.36
C GLN A 86 17.34 9.88 -3.64
N PHE A 87 17.44 10.56 -2.50
CA PHE A 87 16.32 10.96 -1.66
C PHE A 87 16.51 12.40 -1.21
N ARG A 88 15.55 13.27 -1.52
CA ARG A 88 15.64 14.70 -1.19
C ARG A 88 14.27 15.29 -0.89
N ILE A 89 14.28 16.35 -0.09
CA ILE A 89 13.12 17.21 0.13
C ILE A 89 13.25 18.41 -0.81
N LEU A 90 12.22 18.65 -1.61
CA LEU A 90 12.05 19.85 -2.40
C LEU A 90 11.21 20.84 -1.57
N PRO A 91 11.82 21.90 -1.00
CA PRO A 91 11.10 22.85 -0.15
C PRO A 91 10.14 23.70 -1.01
N GLU A 92 8.94 23.97 -0.46
CA GLU A 92 7.90 24.78 -1.12
C GLU A 92 7.55 24.35 -2.56
N GLU A 93 7.79 23.08 -2.88
CA GLU A 93 7.69 22.55 -4.24
C GLU A 93 6.27 22.61 -4.80
N MET A 94 5.26 22.34 -3.97
CA MET A 94 3.86 22.31 -4.40
C MET A 94 3.13 23.54 -3.88
N ARG A 95 2.42 24.24 -4.78
CA ARG A 95 1.51 25.34 -4.46
C ARG A 95 0.07 25.03 -4.84
N TRP A 96 -0.87 25.53 -4.05
CA TRP A 96 -2.31 25.46 -4.34
C TRP A 96 -3.06 26.63 -3.70
N THR A 97 -4.28 26.87 -4.19
CA THR A 97 -5.21 27.85 -3.59
C THR A 97 -6.17 27.12 -2.66
N ASP A 98 -6.26 27.56 -1.40
CA ASP A 98 -7.23 27.00 -0.45
C ASP A 98 -8.66 27.52 -0.71
N ALA A 99 -9.64 26.96 0.00
CA ALA A 99 -11.05 27.34 -0.14
C ALA A 99 -11.34 28.81 0.20
N LEU A 100 -10.41 29.50 0.89
CA LEU A 100 -10.50 30.91 1.24
C LEU A 100 -9.77 31.81 0.24
N GLY A 101 -9.25 31.26 -0.86
CA GLY A 101 -8.51 32.00 -1.89
C GLY A 101 -7.05 32.28 -1.55
N ASN A 102 -6.51 31.74 -0.46
CA ASN A 102 -5.12 31.99 -0.08
C ASN A 102 -4.20 31.02 -0.81
N GLU A 103 -3.06 31.52 -1.29
CA GLU A 103 -1.98 30.67 -1.77
C GLU A 103 -1.34 29.92 -0.59
N ARG A 104 -1.17 28.62 -0.76
CA ARG A 104 -0.52 27.72 0.18
C ARG A 104 0.62 27.00 -0.53
N ARG A 105 1.64 26.64 0.24
CA ARG A 105 2.82 25.93 -0.24
C ARG A 105 3.18 24.79 0.70
N THR A 106 3.75 23.73 0.14
CA THR A 106 4.32 22.62 0.92
C THR A 106 5.49 22.00 0.18
N GLY A 107 6.43 21.42 0.92
CA GLY A 107 7.52 20.65 0.32
C GLY A 107 7.06 19.28 -0.15
N LEU A 108 7.74 18.74 -1.16
CA LEU A 108 7.57 17.36 -1.59
C LEU A 108 8.84 16.57 -1.30
N VAL A 109 8.67 15.29 -0.95
CA VAL A 109 9.78 14.34 -0.96
C VAL A 109 9.90 13.79 -2.36
N LEU A 110 11.13 13.69 -2.86
CA LEU A 110 11.44 13.08 -4.15
C LEU A 110 12.48 11.98 -3.95
N GLN A 111 12.13 10.78 -4.40
CA GLN A 111 13.01 9.62 -4.36
C GLN A 111 13.13 8.97 -5.73
N GLN A 112 14.34 8.68 -6.20
CA GLN A 112 14.53 7.99 -7.48
C GLN A 112 14.11 6.53 -7.37
N LEU A 113 13.42 6.00 -8.38
CA LEU A 113 12.95 4.61 -8.45
C LEU A 113 13.76 3.80 -9.47
N PRO A 114 14.91 3.20 -9.08
CA PRO A 114 15.74 2.45 -10.01
C PRO A 114 15.15 1.07 -10.34
N GLY A 115 15.29 0.61 -11.58
CA GLY A 115 15.02 -0.78 -11.98
C GLY A 115 13.53 -1.17 -12.01
N ARG A 116 13.21 -2.36 -11.50
CA ARG A 116 11.84 -2.90 -11.41
C ARG A 116 11.45 -3.22 -9.96
N GLU A 117 10.19 -3.55 -9.74
CA GLU A 117 9.72 -3.91 -8.40
C GLU A 117 10.37 -5.21 -7.92
N PHE A 118 10.62 -5.33 -6.61
CA PHE A 118 11.20 -6.55 -6.05
C PHE A 118 10.26 -7.76 -6.20
N ALA A 119 8.95 -7.54 -6.19
CA ALA A 119 7.94 -8.56 -6.48
C ALA A 119 8.16 -9.22 -7.86
N GLU A 120 8.50 -8.43 -8.89
CA GLU A 120 8.83 -8.96 -10.21
C GLU A 120 10.13 -9.78 -10.16
N ALA A 121 11.13 -9.32 -9.42
CA ALA A 121 12.40 -10.03 -9.27
C ALA A 121 12.23 -11.40 -8.60
N LEU A 122 11.36 -11.52 -7.58
CA LEU A 122 11.02 -12.78 -6.92
C LEU A 122 10.47 -13.85 -7.88
N LEU A 123 9.86 -13.44 -9.00
CA LEU A 123 9.30 -14.35 -10.01
C LEU A 123 10.30 -14.73 -11.12
N THR A 124 11.34 -13.90 -11.32
CA THR A 124 12.22 -13.98 -12.50
C THR A 124 13.66 -14.34 -12.19
N GLU A 125 14.17 -13.98 -11.00
CA GLU A 125 15.59 -14.11 -10.65
C GLU A 125 15.83 -15.41 -9.88
N ASP A 126 17.06 -15.94 -10.00
CA ASP A 126 17.47 -17.09 -9.22
C ASP A 126 17.48 -16.78 -7.71
N LYS A 127 17.00 -17.73 -6.90
CA LYS A 127 16.90 -17.55 -5.44
C LYS A 127 18.26 -17.31 -4.79
N THR A 128 19.32 -17.97 -5.27
CA THR A 128 20.67 -17.78 -4.74
C THR A 128 21.19 -16.38 -5.04
N VAL A 129 20.87 -15.83 -6.22
CA VAL A 129 21.19 -14.45 -6.62
C VAL A 129 20.45 -13.46 -5.72
N LEU A 130 19.16 -13.66 -5.48
CA LEU A 130 18.36 -12.80 -4.61
C LEU A 130 18.84 -12.84 -3.15
N LEU A 131 19.18 -14.01 -2.63
CA LEU A 131 19.72 -14.16 -1.27
C LEU A 131 21.09 -13.49 -1.13
N ALA A 132 21.99 -13.68 -2.10
CA ALA A 132 23.29 -13.02 -2.10
C ALA A 132 23.18 -11.48 -2.17
N ALA A 133 22.26 -10.97 -3.00
CA ALA A 133 21.97 -9.55 -3.08
C ALA A 133 21.37 -8.99 -1.78
N LEU A 134 20.54 -9.79 -1.09
CA LEU A 134 19.96 -9.42 0.20
C LEU A 134 21.02 -9.38 1.32
N ASP A 135 21.92 -10.35 1.36
CA ASP A 135 23.05 -10.34 2.30
C ASP A 135 24.00 -9.17 2.02
N THR A 136 24.26 -8.86 0.75
CA THR A 136 25.02 -7.67 0.34
C THR A 136 24.35 -6.38 0.82
N LEU A 137 23.03 -6.25 0.64
CA LEU A 137 22.30 -5.09 1.15
C LEU A 137 22.41 -4.99 2.67
N ARG A 138 22.28 -6.10 3.40
CA ARG A 138 22.39 -6.12 4.86
C ARG A 138 23.74 -5.60 5.34
N GLU A 139 24.83 -6.04 4.70
CA GLU A 139 26.18 -5.58 5.02
C GLU A 139 26.36 -4.10 4.71
N ALA A 140 25.89 -3.64 3.55
CA ALA A 140 25.95 -2.24 3.17
C ALA A 140 25.16 -1.33 4.14
N LEU A 141 23.96 -1.71 4.55
CA LEU A 141 23.18 -0.94 5.52
C LEU A 141 23.86 -0.88 6.89
N ARG A 142 24.50 -1.98 7.32
CA ARG A 142 25.30 -2.02 8.55
C ARG A 142 26.49 -1.06 8.48
N GLU A 143 27.23 -1.06 7.37
CA GLU A 143 28.39 -0.16 7.16
C GLU A 143 27.99 1.32 7.12
N LEU A 144 26.81 1.61 6.57
CA LEU A 144 26.25 2.97 6.52
C LEU A 144 25.63 3.42 7.85
N GLU A 145 25.63 2.57 8.87
CA GLU A 145 24.85 2.75 10.11
C GLU A 145 23.39 3.13 9.81
N PHE A 146 22.84 2.56 8.73
CA PHE A 146 21.51 2.88 8.22
C PHE A 146 20.54 1.79 8.66
N THR A 147 19.48 2.21 9.35
CA THR A 147 18.33 1.37 9.67
C THR A 147 17.12 1.90 8.94
N HIS A 148 16.44 1.07 8.16
CA HIS A 148 15.27 1.44 7.38
C HIS A 148 13.99 1.49 8.22
N ASN A 149 13.83 0.58 9.21
CA ASN A 149 12.64 0.42 10.08
C ASN A 149 11.32 0.09 9.35
N ASN A 150 11.38 -0.30 8.08
CA ASN A 150 10.19 -0.65 7.28
C ASN A 150 10.58 -1.47 6.04
N LEU A 151 11.57 -2.37 6.17
CA LEU A 151 11.96 -3.25 5.09
C LEU A 151 10.89 -4.31 4.87
N ARG A 152 10.40 -4.36 3.63
CA ARG A 152 9.40 -5.31 3.15
C ARG A 152 9.45 -5.32 1.63
N GLU A 153 8.88 -6.34 1.01
CA GLU A 153 8.89 -6.53 -0.46
C GLU A 153 8.49 -5.26 -1.24
N SER A 154 7.39 -4.60 -0.86
CA SER A 154 6.90 -3.39 -1.54
C SER A 154 7.78 -2.15 -1.38
N ASN A 155 8.75 -2.18 -0.47
CA ASN A 155 9.74 -1.12 -0.24
C ASN A 155 11.12 -1.47 -0.82
N LEU A 156 11.20 -2.48 -1.67
CA LEU A 156 12.42 -2.90 -2.34
C LEU A 156 12.27 -2.81 -3.85
N ARG A 157 13.39 -2.50 -4.50
CA ARG A 157 13.55 -2.45 -5.94
C ARG A 157 14.67 -3.38 -6.36
N TRP A 158 14.54 -3.97 -7.53
CA TRP A 158 15.61 -4.75 -8.15
C TRP A 158 16.24 -3.98 -9.29
N HIS A 159 17.54 -3.71 -9.18
CA HIS A 159 18.27 -2.96 -10.18
C HIS A 159 19.69 -3.51 -10.36
N ARG A 160 20.01 -3.97 -11.57
CA ARG A 160 21.36 -4.42 -11.96
C ARG A 160 21.97 -5.43 -10.98
N GLY A 161 21.20 -6.45 -10.59
CA GLY A 161 21.68 -7.49 -9.67
C GLY A 161 21.66 -7.11 -8.19
N ARG A 162 21.03 -5.99 -7.83
CA ARG A 162 21.02 -5.45 -6.46
C ARG A 162 19.62 -5.16 -5.98
N ILE A 163 19.45 -5.32 -4.66
CA ILE A 163 18.26 -4.89 -3.95
C ILE A 163 18.51 -3.47 -3.45
N ILE A 164 17.64 -2.53 -3.85
CA ILE A 164 17.70 -1.13 -3.45
C ILE A 164 16.44 -0.81 -2.63
N PRO A 165 16.57 -0.39 -1.36
CA PRO A 165 15.43 -0.01 -0.55
C PRO A 165 14.90 1.37 -0.96
N ILE A 166 13.59 1.57 -0.81
CA ILE A 166 12.88 2.82 -1.06
C ILE A 166 11.92 3.15 0.10
N ARG A 167 11.44 4.41 0.18
CA ARG A 167 10.59 4.95 1.25
C ARG A 167 11.27 5.04 2.61
N TYR A 168 12.27 5.90 2.69
CA TYR A 168 13.09 6.13 3.89
C TYR A 168 12.39 6.94 5.01
N TYR A 169 11.06 6.94 5.08
CA TYR A 169 10.32 7.85 5.97
C TYR A 169 10.47 7.52 7.46
N ASP A 170 10.77 6.26 7.77
CA ASP A 170 11.01 5.79 9.14
C ASP A 170 12.49 5.44 9.36
N ALA A 171 13.35 5.72 8.38
CA ALA A 171 14.75 5.38 8.46
C ALA A 171 15.51 6.25 9.47
N ARG A 172 16.51 5.64 10.11
CA ARG A 172 17.42 6.24 11.08
C ARG A 172 18.85 5.98 10.66
N ILE A 173 19.72 6.96 10.92
CA ILE A 173 21.15 6.89 10.59
C ILE A 173 21.94 7.22 11.85
N GLY A 174 22.92 6.38 12.15
CA GLY A 174 23.82 6.50 13.31
C GLY A 174 23.83 5.24 14.18
N ALA A 175 24.80 5.15 15.08
CA ALA A 175 25.04 4.01 15.97
C ALA A 175 23.74 3.42 16.54
N ALA A 176 23.40 2.23 16.09
CA ALA A 176 22.28 1.47 16.64
C ALA A 176 22.64 1.03 18.05
N GLU A 177 21.87 1.45 19.06
CA GLU A 177 22.10 1.02 20.46
C GLU A 177 21.97 -0.49 20.64
N ASN A 178 21.28 -1.18 19.72
CA ASN A 178 21.21 -2.63 19.65
C ASN A 178 21.10 -3.03 18.18
N GLY A 179 22.12 -3.69 17.64
CA GLY A 179 22.08 -4.22 16.28
C GLY A 179 20.88 -5.15 16.11
N GLY A 180 19.86 -4.72 15.37
CA GLY A 180 18.69 -5.59 15.17
C GLY A 180 17.39 -4.97 14.67
N ALA A 181 17.26 -3.66 14.49
CA ALA A 181 15.96 -3.08 14.13
C ALA A 181 15.39 -3.61 12.80
N ASP A 182 16.24 -3.90 11.82
CA ASP A 182 15.83 -4.52 10.55
C ASP A 182 16.10 -6.03 10.50
N ALA A 183 16.68 -6.65 11.53
CA ALA A 183 17.11 -8.05 11.47
C ALA A 183 15.94 -9.00 11.21
N GLU A 184 14.83 -8.79 11.90
CA GLU A 184 13.60 -9.56 11.67
C GLU A 184 13.05 -9.37 10.25
N ALA A 185 13.12 -8.14 9.71
CA ALA A 185 12.70 -7.85 8.36
C ALA A 185 13.60 -8.55 7.32
N PHE A 186 14.92 -8.63 7.54
CA PHE A 186 15.83 -9.41 6.70
C PHE A 186 15.50 -10.90 6.73
N GLU A 187 15.20 -11.46 7.90
CA GLU A 187 14.80 -12.88 8.00
C GLU A 187 13.44 -13.14 7.34
N ALA A 188 12.49 -12.20 7.44
CA ALA A 188 11.22 -12.27 6.72
C ALA A 188 11.43 -12.23 5.19
N LEU A 189 12.33 -11.37 4.71
CA LEU A 189 12.68 -11.29 3.28
C LEU A 189 13.39 -12.56 2.80
N LYS A 190 14.26 -13.17 3.62
CA LYS A 190 14.89 -14.47 3.30
C LYS A 190 13.85 -15.57 3.17
N ARG A 191 12.90 -15.66 4.11
CA ARG A 191 11.77 -16.60 4.03
C ARG A 191 10.95 -16.35 2.77
N ARG A 192 10.61 -15.09 2.49
CA ARG A 192 9.87 -14.72 1.28
C ARG A 192 10.58 -15.13 -0.02
N ILE A 193 11.89 -14.97 -0.13
CA ILE A 193 12.68 -15.45 -1.28
C ILE A 193 12.67 -16.98 -1.37
N ALA A 194 12.77 -17.67 -0.23
CA ALA A 194 12.72 -19.13 -0.18
C ALA A 194 11.34 -19.68 -0.59
N GLU A 195 10.27 -19.01 -0.19
CA GLU A 195 8.87 -19.34 -0.50
C GLU A 195 8.44 -18.91 -1.90
N ALA A 196 9.13 -17.91 -2.49
CA ALA A 196 8.85 -17.47 -3.85
C ALA A 196 8.79 -18.69 -4.78
N PRO A 197 7.81 -18.75 -5.70
CA PRO A 197 7.74 -19.85 -6.66
C PRO A 197 9.10 -19.98 -7.34
N MET A 198 9.60 -21.22 -7.53
CA MET A 198 10.85 -21.39 -8.26
C MET A 198 10.75 -20.57 -9.54
N PRO A 199 11.73 -19.68 -9.83
CA PRO A 199 11.73 -18.98 -11.09
C PRO A 199 11.58 -20.08 -12.13
N ARG A 200 10.60 -19.96 -13.01
CA ARG A 200 10.57 -20.85 -14.17
C ARG A 200 11.96 -20.74 -14.74
N GLN A 201 12.70 -21.84 -14.80
CA GLN A 201 14.00 -21.88 -15.43
C GLN A 201 13.78 -21.48 -16.90
N SER A 202 13.76 -20.18 -17.17
CA SER A 202 14.28 -19.64 -18.38
C SER A 202 15.78 -19.65 -18.17
N VAL A 203 16.38 -20.82 -18.43
CA VAL A 203 17.59 -20.74 -19.22
C VAL A 203 17.11 -20.11 -20.51
N ASN A 204 17.33 -18.82 -20.65
CA ASN A 204 17.59 -18.17 -21.92
C ASN A 204 18.02 -16.75 -21.59
N ASP A 205 19.19 -16.40 -22.12
CA ASP A 205 19.47 -15.05 -22.54
C ASP A 205 18.20 -14.52 -23.25
N VAL A 206 17.53 -13.56 -22.60
CA VAL A 206 16.54 -12.63 -23.16
C VAL A 206 15.09 -13.14 -23.39
N GLU A 207 14.15 -12.37 -22.79
CA GLU A 207 12.72 -12.11 -23.09
C GLU A 207 11.56 -13.08 -22.67
N ALA A 208 10.92 -12.70 -21.54
CA ALA A 208 9.50 -12.65 -21.13
C ALA A 208 8.43 -13.66 -21.65
N VAL A 209 7.80 -14.44 -20.74
CA VAL A 209 6.43 -15.01 -20.91
C VAL A 209 5.68 -15.22 -19.55
N TYR A 210 4.38 -14.94 -19.54
CA TYR A 210 3.41 -14.93 -18.41
C TYR A 210 2.84 -16.32 -17.96
N ASN A 211 2.04 -16.33 -16.86
CA ASN A 211 0.95 -17.29 -16.46
C ASN A 211 1.29 -18.48 -15.52
N PRO A 212 0.42 -19.21 -14.78
CA PRO A 212 -0.76 -18.92 -13.94
C PRO A 212 -0.59 -19.30 -12.43
N VAL A 213 -1.52 -18.86 -11.54
CA VAL A 213 -1.51 -19.04 -10.06
C VAL A 213 -2.05 -20.42 -9.59
N ARG A 214 -1.48 -21.00 -8.52
CA ARG A 214 -1.88 -22.29 -7.92
C ARG A 214 -3.23 -22.20 -7.15
N LYS A 215 -3.94 -23.33 -7.07
CA LYS A 215 -5.27 -23.44 -6.43
C LYS A 215 -5.13 -23.64 -4.91
N LEU A 216 -5.81 -22.82 -4.12
CA LEU A 216 -5.94 -22.99 -2.65
C LEU A 216 -6.75 -24.25 -2.33
N THR A 217 -6.36 -24.99 -1.27
CA THR A 217 -6.92 -26.32 -0.95
C THR A 217 -7.18 -26.44 0.55
N GLY A 218 -8.21 -27.21 0.94
CA GLY A 218 -8.53 -27.47 2.36
C GLY A 218 -9.64 -26.59 2.93
N HIS A 219 -10.12 -25.61 2.16
CA HIS A 219 -11.27 -24.78 2.48
C HIS A 219 -12.52 -25.28 1.74
N ARG A 220 -13.70 -25.11 2.34
CA ARG A 220 -14.97 -25.46 1.67
C ARG A 220 -15.27 -24.52 0.51
N TRP A 221 -14.84 -23.27 0.63
CA TRP A 221 -14.95 -22.25 -0.40
C TRP A 221 -13.82 -21.22 -0.26
N THR A 222 -13.39 -20.64 -1.39
CA THR A 222 -12.39 -19.58 -1.45
C THR A 222 -12.81 -18.50 -2.45
N SER A 223 -12.64 -17.24 -2.08
CA SER A 223 -12.79 -16.06 -2.95
C SER A 223 -11.56 -15.83 -3.85
N HIS A 224 -11.52 -14.71 -4.57
CA HIS A 224 -10.32 -14.26 -5.31
C HIS A 224 -9.30 -13.60 -4.38
N VAL A 225 -8.06 -13.47 -4.86
CA VAL A 225 -7.02 -12.71 -4.13
C VAL A 225 -7.31 -11.22 -4.22
N PHE A 226 -7.61 -10.60 -3.09
CA PHE A 226 -7.75 -9.15 -2.96
C PHE A 226 -6.78 -8.65 -1.90
N GLU A 227 -5.92 -7.71 -2.29
CA GLU A 227 -4.87 -7.13 -1.44
C GLU A 227 -3.93 -8.16 -0.78
N GLY A 228 -3.78 -9.34 -1.38
CA GLY A 228 -2.96 -10.43 -0.88
C GLY A 228 -3.65 -11.32 0.16
N LEU A 229 -4.95 -11.12 0.40
CA LEU A 229 -5.79 -11.98 1.23
C LEU A 229 -6.86 -12.65 0.39
N VAL A 230 -7.25 -13.83 0.81
CA VAL A 230 -8.36 -14.61 0.25
C VAL A 230 -9.33 -14.89 1.38
N CYS A 231 -10.57 -14.46 1.22
CA CYS A 231 -11.65 -14.89 2.10
C CYS A 231 -11.91 -16.38 1.87
N VAL A 232 -11.92 -17.15 2.96
CA VAL A 232 -12.15 -18.60 2.94
C VAL A 232 -13.30 -18.97 3.86
N GLU A 233 -13.98 -20.06 3.52
CA GLU A 233 -15.00 -20.65 4.36
C GLU A 233 -14.58 -22.04 4.84
N ASP A 234 -14.60 -22.23 6.16
CA ASP A 234 -14.30 -23.49 6.83
C ASP A 234 -15.45 -23.92 7.76
N GLU A 235 -15.29 -25.05 8.45
CA GLU A 235 -16.29 -25.56 9.40
C GLU A 235 -16.68 -24.54 10.49
N GLY A 236 -15.77 -23.63 10.85
CA GLY A 236 -15.98 -22.58 11.85
C GLY A 236 -16.63 -21.28 11.33
N GLY A 237 -16.84 -21.17 10.01
CA GLY A 237 -17.36 -19.96 9.35
C GLY A 237 -16.36 -19.35 8.36
N PHE A 238 -16.48 -18.05 8.11
CA PHE A 238 -15.61 -17.29 7.23
C PHE A 238 -14.40 -16.73 7.99
N GLY A 239 -13.26 -16.76 7.32
CA GLY A 239 -11.98 -16.21 7.76
C GLY A 239 -11.17 -15.73 6.56
N PHE A 240 -9.91 -15.41 6.78
CA PHE A 240 -9.02 -14.94 5.72
C PHE A 240 -7.68 -15.64 5.78
N VAL A 241 -7.21 -16.08 4.62
CA VAL A 241 -5.87 -16.64 4.43
C VAL A 241 -5.06 -15.75 3.50
N ASP A 242 -3.74 -15.88 3.54
CA ASP A 242 -2.88 -15.28 2.52
C ASP A 242 -2.88 -16.12 1.21
N THR A 243 -2.16 -15.65 0.20
CA THR A 243 -2.04 -16.33 -1.10
C THR A 243 -1.36 -17.69 -1.06
N ASP A 244 -0.72 -18.01 0.07
CA ASP A 244 -0.04 -19.27 0.34
C ASP A 244 -0.88 -20.20 1.25
N ASN A 245 -2.14 -19.83 1.49
CA ASN A 245 -3.12 -20.59 2.28
C ASN A 245 -2.85 -20.58 3.80
N ASN A 246 -2.09 -19.61 4.33
CA ASN A 246 -1.90 -19.46 5.77
C ASN A 246 -3.02 -18.61 6.40
N PRO A 247 -3.58 -19.01 7.56
CA PRO A 247 -4.64 -18.25 8.22
C PRO A 247 -4.11 -16.92 8.77
N VAL A 248 -4.69 -15.82 8.29
CA VAL A 248 -4.41 -14.44 8.76
C VAL A 248 -5.47 -14.01 9.76
N ILE A 249 -6.74 -14.26 9.46
CA ILE A 249 -7.85 -14.08 10.41
C ILE A 249 -8.57 -15.42 10.53
N PRO A 250 -8.57 -16.04 11.73
CA PRO A 250 -9.22 -17.33 11.93
C PRO A 250 -10.69 -17.29 11.51
N SER A 251 -11.14 -18.39 10.93
CA SER A 251 -12.54 -18.58 10.55
C SER A 251 -13.44 -18.52 11.79
N GLN A 252 -14.11 -17.38 11.95
CA GLN A 252 -14.94 -17.07 13.12
C GLN A 252 -16.19 -16.25 12.78
N PHE A 253 -16.28 -15.72 11.56
CA PHE A 253 -17.39 -14.91 11.11
C PHE A 253 -18.47 -15.79 10.48
N LEU A 254 -19.73 -15.38 10.59
CA LEU A 254 -20.82 -16.05 9.88
C LEU A 254 -20.79 -15.73 8.38
N TRP A 255 -20.27 -14.56 8.03
CA TRP A 255 -20.03 -14.12 6.65
C TRP A 255 -18.91 -13.07 6.65
N ALA A 256 -18.16 -12.99 5.56
CA ALA A 256 -17.16 -11.94 5.34
C ALA A 256 -17.09 -11.55 3.86
N GLY A 257 -16.85 -10.26 3.60
CA GLY A 257 -16.55 -9.72 2.27
C GLY A 257 -15.05 -9.70 1.97
N ASP A 258 -14.69 -9.41 0.71
CA ASP A 258 -13.29 -9.28 0.30
C ASP A 258 -12.67 -7.97 0.78
N PHE A 259 -11.36 -7.97 1.01
CA PHE A 259 -10.63 -6.77 1.44
C PHE A 259 -10.54 -5.72 0.33
N HIS A 260 -10.92 -4.48 0.66
CA HIS A 260 -10.75 -3.31 -0.19
C HIS A 260 -10.25 -2.14 0.65
N GLU A 261 -9.18 -1.50 0.21
CA GLU A 261 -8.46 -0.45 0.95
C GLU A 261 -8.09 -0.87 2.38
N GLY A 262 -7.78 -2.15 2.62
CA GLY A 262 -7.51 -2.67 3.97
C GLY A 262 -8.72 -2.73 4.91
N ARG A 263 -9.93 -2.77 4.37
CA ARG A 263 -11.19 -2.98 5.11
C ARG A 263 -11.97 -4.16 4.55
N ALA A 264 -12.67 -4.88 5.40
CA ALA A 264 -13.63 -5.91 5.00
C ALA A 264 -14.85 -5.88 5.91
N GLU A 265 -16.04 -6.02 5.33
CA GLU A 265 -17.28 -6.20 6.09
C GLU A 265 -17.37 -7.62 6.61
N VAL A 266 -17.79 -7.78 7.85
CA VAL A 266 -17.97 -9.09 8.48
C VAL A 266 -19.27 -9.16 9.23
N GLN A 267 -19.86 -10.35 9.26
CA GLN A 267 -21.05 -10.65 10.02
C GLN A 267 -20.72 -11.61 11.15
N THR A 268 -21.16 -11.28 12.35
CA THR A 268 -21.09 -12.15 13.52
C THR A 268 -22.50 -12.52 13.99
N ARG A 269 -22.60 -13.28 15.09
CA ARG A 269 -23.88 -13.57 15.74
C ARG A 269 -24.58 -12.33 16.31
N THR A 270 -23.85 -11.24 16.58
CA THR A 270 -24.41 -10.03 17.20
C THR A 270 -24.75 -8.93 16.19
N GLY A 271 -24.27 -9.03 14.95
CA GLY A 271 -24.46 -8.02 13.91
C GLY A 271 -23.32 -7.98 12.90
N MET A 272 -23.43 -7.08 11.93
CA MET A 272 -22.41 -6.72 10.96
C MET A 272 -21.49 -5.63 11.51
N GLY A 273 -20.21 -5.72 11.13
CA GLY A 273 -19.15 -4.78 11.47
C GLY A 273 -18.17 -4.62 10.31
N LEU A 274 -17.19 -3.74 10.51
CA LEU A 274 -16.09 -3.52 9.56
C LEU A 274 -14.78 -3.82 10.27
N ILE A 275 -13.93 -4.64 9.67
CA ILE A 275 -12.62 -5.01 10.22
C ILE A 275 -11.47 -4.43 9.40
N ASP A 276 -10.31 -4.29 10.04
CA ASP A 276 -9.03 -4.07 9.40
C ASP A 276 -8.36 -5.40 9.00
N ARG A 277 -7.17 -5.31 8.39
CA ARG A 277 -6.41 -6.47 7.89
C ARG A 277 -5.88 -7.38 8.99
N GLU A 278 -5.83 -6.91 10.23
CA GLU A 278 -5.45 -7.70 11.40
C GLU A 278 -6.68 -8.35 12.06
N GLY A 279 -7.88 -8.10 11.54
CA GLY A 279 -9.15 -8.58 12.10
C GLY A 279 -9.68 -7.73 13.26
N GLY A 280 -9.08 -6.57 13.51
CA GLY A 280 -9.55 -5.59 14.48
C GLY A 280 -10.79 -4.87 13.98
N TYR A 281 -11.80 -4.68 14.84
CA TYR A 281 -13.01 -3.97 14.46
C TYR A 281 -12.77 -2.46 14.36
N VAL A 282 -12.94 -1.93 13.15
CA VAL A 282 -13.03 -0.51 12.87
C VAL A 282 -14.45 -0.01 13.13
N ILE A 283 -15.45 -0.83 12.80
CA ILE A 283 -16.85 -0.66 13.21
C ILE A 283 -17.26 -1.93 13.95
N PRO A 284 -17.73 -1.83 15.22
CA PRO A 284 -18.08 -3.00 16.01
C PRO A 284 -19.26 -3.76 15.38
N PRO A 285 -19.35 -5.09 15.58
CA PRO A 285 -20.32 -5.94 14.91
C PRO A 285 -21.68 -5.94 15.63
N GLU A 286 -22.31 -4.78 15.71
CA GLU A 286 -23.59 -4.53 16.38
C GLU A 286 -24.68 -3.99 15.44
N TYR A 287 -24.34 -3.82 14.15
CA TYR A 287 -25.21 -3.18 13.16
C TYR A 287 -25.96 -4.21 12.33
N GLU A 288 -27.09 -3.81 11.74
CA GLU A 288 -27.87 -4.70 10.87
C GLU A 288 -27.20 -4.88 9.51
N ILE A 289 -26.71 -3.77 8.94
CA ILE A 289 -26.00 -3.73 7.66
C ILE A 289 -24.80 -2.82 7.81
N VAL A 290 -23.66 -3.26 7.30
CA VAL A 290 -22.46 -2.45 7.08
C VAL A 290 -22.06 -2.69 5.64
N ASP A 291 -22.01 -1.63 4.84
CA ASP A 291 -21.67 -1.69 3.41
C ASP A 291 -20.59 -0.65 3.09
N TYR A 292 -19.40 -1.11 2.70
CA TYR A 292 -18.27 -0.24 2.39
C TYR A 292 -18.23 0.11 0.90
N ASP A 293 -18.13 1.41 0.61
CA ASP A 293 -17.86 1.92 -0.73
C ASP A 293 -16.38 2.38 -0.81
N PRO A 294 -15.49 1.58 -1.44
CA PRO A 294 -14.08 1.90 -1.56
C PRO A 294 -13.79 3.06 -2.53
N ALA A 295 -14.69 3.41 -3.44
CA ALA A 295 -14.44 4.49 -4.39
C ALA A 295 -14.46 5.88 -3.72
N VAL A 296 -15.18 6.00 -2.61
CA VAL A 296 -15.32 7.24 -1.83
C VAL A 296 -14.91 7.09 -0.37
N SER A 297 -14.50 5.89 0.04
CA SER A 297 -14.13 5.50 1.41
C SER A 297 -15.20 5.85 2.46
N ILE A 298 -16.47 5.60 2.11
CA ILE A 298 -17.64 5.81 2.97
C ILE A 298 -18.27 4.45 3.30
N VAL A 299 -18.72 4.29 4.55
CA VAL A 299 -19.43 3.10 5.00
C VAL A 299 -20.90 3.46 5.27
N HIS A 300 -21.82 2.76 4.63
CA HIS A 300 -23.25 2.86 4.90
C HIS A 300 -23.60 1.86 6.00
N VAL A 301 -24.15 2.36 7.11
CA VAL A 301 -24.46 1.54 8.28
C VAL A 301 -25.95 1.63 8.60
N ARG A 302 -26.62 0.48 8.77
CA ARG A 302 -28.02 0.39 9.17
C ARG A 302 -28.16 -0.09 10.60
N HIS A 303 -28.95 0.61 11.41
CA HIS A 303 -29.23 0.25 12.81
C HIS A 303 -30.65 0.64 13.22
N GLY A 304 -31.44 -0.32 13.71
CA GLY A 304 -32.83 -0.10 14.09
C GLY A 304 -33.65 0.45 12.92
N GLY A 305 -33.51 -0.16 11.74
CA GLY A 305 -34.21 0.24 10.51
C GLY A 305 -33.77 1.55 9.86
N ARG A 306 -32.73 2.23 10.39
CA ARG A 306 -32.31 3.56 9.94
C ARG A 306 -30.87 3.57 9.44
N TRP A 307 -30.56 4.44 8.49
CA TRP A 307 -29.22 4.55 7.87
C TRP A 307 -28.41 5.75 8.37
N ALA A 308 -27.10 5.54 8.49
CA ALA A 308 -26.10 6.59 8.74
C ALA A 308 -24.82 6.32 7.93
N LEU A 309 -24.05 7.37 7.68
CA LEU A 309 -22.75 7.29 7.04
C LEU A 309 -21.63 7.31 8.07
N PHE A 310 -20.61 6.50 7.84
CA PHE A 310 -19.39 6.44 8.63
C PHE A 310 -18.19 6.66 7.69
N ASP A 311 -17.10 7.24 8.22
CA ASP A 311 -15.84 7.35 7.50
C ASP A 311 -15.02 6.07 7.57
N TYR A 312 -13.94 6.01 6.79
CA TYR A 312 -12.97 4.92 6.76
C TYR A 312 -12.38 4.50 8.13
N LEU A 313 -12.38 5.40 9.12
CA LEU A 313 -11.88 5.14 10.47
C LEU A 313 -13.00 4.68 11.43
N GLY A 314 -14.22 4.46 10.91
CA GLY A 314 -15.37 4.07 11.72
C GLY A 314 -16.00 5.23 12.49
N ARG A 315 -15.70 6.49 12.14
CA ARG A 315 -16.34 7.64 12.77
C ARG A 315 -17.64 7.96 12.06
N ARG A 316 -18.72 8.07 12.83
CA ARG A 316 -20.05 8.44 12.31
C ARG A 316 -20.04 9.87 11.76
N LEU A 317 -20.43 10.02 10.50
CA LEU A 317 -20.51 11.29 9.77
C LEU A 317 -21.92 11.88 9.79
N THR A 318 -22.96 11.04 9.83
CA THR A 318 -24.36 11.49 9.90
C THR A 318 -25.10 10.77 11.03
N GLU A 319 -26.14 11.41 11.58
CA GLU A 319 -27.07 10.73 12.47
C GLU A 319 -27.93 9.71 11.70
N PHE A 320 -28.47 8.72 12.40
CA PHE A 320 -29.37 7.73 11.81
C PHE A 320 -30.70 8.41 11.39
N GLY A 321 -30.98 8.42 10.07
CA GLY A 321 -32.14 9.10 9.45
C GLY A 321 -33.50 8.45 9.72
N ARG A 322 -34.59 8.91 9.07
CA ARG A 322 -35.93 8.26 9.19
C ARG A 322 -36.01 6.98 8.34
N GLU A 323 -36.90 6.06 8.73
CA GLU A 323 -36.99 4.63 8.30
C GLU A 323 -37.09 4.36 6.77
N ASP A 324 -37.19 5.38 5.92
CA ASP A 324 -37.66 5.23 4.51
C ASP A 324 -36.60 5.52 3.43
N MET A 325 -35.31 5.62 3.77
CA MET A 325 -34.26 5.71 2.73
C MET A 325 -34.03 4.33 2.11
N GLN A 326 -34.65 4.12 0.93
CA GLN A 326 -34.51 2.93 0.09
C GLN A 326 -33.04 2.56 -0.16
N GLU A 327 -32.79 1.25 -0.18
CA GLU A 327 -31.50 0.62 -0.49
C GLU A 327 -30.78 1.31 -1.66
N PRO A 328 -29.48 1.61 -1.57
CA PRO A 328 -28.72 1.99 -2.75
C PRO A 328 -28.65 0.79 -3.71
N VAL A 329 -29.36 0.90 -4.83
CA VAL A 329 -29.43 -0.14 -5.87
C VAL A 329 -28.03 -0.39 -6.45
N ARG A 330 -27.42 -1.53 -6.12
CA ARG A 330 -26.24 -2.06 -6.82
C ARG A 330 -26.71 -2.85 -8.06
N GLN A 331 -26.27 -2.46 -9.26
CA GLN A 331 -26.42 -3.29 -10.46
C GLN A 331 -25.46 -4.49 -10.36
N GLU A 332 -26.00 -5.70 -10.17
CA GLU A 332 -25.22 -6.94 -10.10
C GLU A 332 -24.61 -7.32 -11.46
N PRO A 333 -23.33 -7.75 -11.53
CA PRO A 333 -22.88 -8.61 -12.62
C PRO A 333 -23.27 -10.07 -12.31
N CYS A 334 -24.24 -10.55 -13.07
CA CYS A 334 -24.66 -11.93 -13.33
C CYS A 334 -23.87 -13.05 -12.59
N ARG A 335 -24.48 -13.64 -11.56
CA ARG A 335 -24.13 -14.97 -11.07
C ARG A 335 -24.59 -16.01 -12.10
N SER A 336 -23.69 -16.74 -12.74
CA SER A 336 -24.05 -17.99 -13.42
C SER A 336 -23.81 -19.16 -12.48
N GLU A 337 -24.92 -19.80 -12.14
CA GLU A 337 -25.09 -20.90 -11.21
C GLU A 337 -24.40 -22.19 -11.66
N ILE A 338 -24.21 -23.03 -10.65
CA ILE A 338 -23.91 -24.46 -10.67
C ILE A 338 -24.85 -25.20 -11.64
N CYS A 339 -24.29 -26.06 -12.51
CA CYS A 339 -25.01 -27.23 -13.00
C CYS A 339 -24.10 -28.45 -12.95
N ARG A 340 -24.72 -29.55 -12.50
CA ARG A 340 -24.19 -30.91 -12.32
C ARG A 340 -23.60 -31.51 -13.59
#